data_AF-A0A316FN65-F1
#
_entry.id   AF-A0A316FN65-F1
#
_cell.length_a   1.000
_cell.length_b   1.000
_cell.length_c   1.000
_cell.angle_alpha   90.00
_cell.angle_beta   90.00
_cell.angle_gamma   90.00
#
_symmetry.space_group_name_H-M   'P 1'
#
loop_
_entity.id
_entity.type
_entity.pdbx_description
1 polymer ?
#
loop_
_entity_poly.entity_id
_entity_poly.type
_entity_poly.pdbx_seq_one_letter_code
_entity_poly.pdbx_strand_id
1 'polypeptide(L)'
;MGTELHAGIDFEKVVVSPYPLRMRSGVARRERTGTLVESVCRAPSGRSREERVTFTARLALPLLFVSAVLAASGFSWWLAAAGSAVLVGLVWRRQVRAAQEAVFAVPRDEESRVLWSVPERAAFAGALDASGRVRRTWPALGDMIDPILADRSLTRALGELAEVLGRRQELRRVREELAGVRDADIPGDSPARMAADLQRERADEVWREAGAAANRILGGIDAAARAGESFIRERQVAATARHAERTLARVAGVPAAVESGPDLAGRTEAVIEAYRDLARE
;
A
#
# COMPACT_ATOMS: atom_id res chain seq x y z
N MET A 1 -5.12 21.81 -1.95
CA MET A 1 -4.46 20.80 -2.81
C MET A 1 -4.71 19.45 -2.17
N GLY A 2 -5.27 18.48 -2.90
CA GLY A 2 -5.60 17.17 -2.34
C GLY A 2 -4.31 16.48 -1.90
N THR A 3 -4.23 16.09 -0.63
CA THR A 3 -3.11 15.37 -0.03
C THR A 3 -3.05 13.96 -0.62
N GLU A 4 -2.31 13.81 -1.72
CA GLU A 4 -1.93 12.50 -2.21
C GLU A 4 -1.12 11.79 -1.12
N LEU A 5 -1.41 10.51 -0.89
CA LEU A 5 -0.66 9.69 0.06
C LEU A 5 0.21 8.73 -0.74
N HIS A 6 1.51 8.74 -0.47
CA HIS A 6 2.45 7.81 -1.06
C HIS A 6 2.82 6.73 -0.03
N ALA A 7 2.52 5.48 -0.35
CA ALA A 7 2.89 4.33 0.47
C ALA A 7 3.88 3.45 -0.29
N GLY A 8 4.94 3.00 0.38
CA GLY A 8 5.96 2.13 -0.20
C GLY A 8 6.32 1.01 0.76
N ILE A 9 6.30 -0.22 0.27
CA ILE A 9 6.64 -1.41 1.06
C ILE A 9 7.91 -2.01 0.49
N ASP A 10 8.96 -2.09 1.31
CA ASP A 10 10.15 -2.89 1.04
C ASP A 10 10.30 -4.02 2.07
N PHE A 11 11.39 -4.79 1.98
CA PHE A 11 11.63 -5.93 2.88
C PHE A 11 12.02 -5.51 4.30
N GLU A 12 12.53 -4.29 4.49
CA GLU A 12 12.98 -3.75 5.78
C GLU A 12 11.86 -2.97 6.48
N LYS A 13 11.10 -2.18 5.71
CA LYS A 13 10.21 -1.13 6.23
C LYS A 13 9.02 -0.85 5.31
N VAL A 14 8.02 -0.20 5.89
CA VAL A 14 6.98 0.52 5.17
C VAL A 14 7.20 2.01 5.35
N VAL A 15 7.16 2.76 4.26
CA VAL A 15 7.25 4.23 4.25
C VAL A 15 5.92 4.80 3.78
N VAL A 16 5.35 5.71 4.56
CA VAL A 16 4.12 6.43 4.24
C VAL A 16 4.45 7.92 4.29
N SER A 17 4.13 8.65 3.23
CA SER A 17 4.51 10.06 3.09
C SER A 17 3.45 10.83 2.28
N PRO A 18 3.19 12.10 2.60
CA PRO A 18 2.43 12.97 1.71
C PRO A 18 3.25 13.40 0.47
N TYR A 19 4.53 13.03 0.39
CA TYR A 19 5.43 13.37 -0.72
C TYR A 19 5.87 12.15 -1.52
N PRO A 20 6.26 12.32 -2.80
CA PRO A 20 6.74 11.21 -3.63
C PRO A 20 7.95 10.48 -3.05
N LEU A 21 7.82 9.17 -2.88
CA LEU A 21 8.88 8.32 -2.32
C LEU A 21 10.11 8.22 -3.23
N ARG A 22 11.28 8.36 -2.62
CA ARG A 22 12.59 8.19 -3.27
C ARG A 22 13.14 6.78 -3.01
N MET A 23 13.68 6.17 -4.05
CA MET A 23 14.36 4.87 -3.96
C MET A 23 15.84 5.07 -3.61
N ARG A 24 16.38 4.28 -2.68
CA ARG A 24 17.83 4.19 -2.42
C ARG A 24 18.49 3.27 -3.45
N SER A 25 17.90 2.11 -3.69
CA SER A 25 18.38 1.06 -4.59
C SER A 25 17.23 0.34 -5.28
N GLY A 26 17.52 -0.43 -6.31
CA GLY A 26 16.52 -1.26 -6.99
C GLY A 26 15.55 -0.48 -7.88
N VAL A 27 14.42 -1.14 -8.16
CA VAL A 27 13.33 -0.61 -8.99
C VAL A 27 12.00 -0.90 -8.29
N ALA A 28 11.12 0.08 -8.22
CA ALA A 28 9.74 -0.09 -7.77
C ALA A 28 8.76 0.12 -8.94
N ARG A 29 7.64 -0.60 -8.91
CA ARG A 29 6.46 -0.30 -9.71
C ARG A 29 5.60 0.68 -8.90
N ARG A 30 5.17 1.77 -9.54
CA ARG A 30 4.21 2.69 -8.95
C ARG A 30 2.83 2.40 -9.53
N GLU A 31 1.85 2.30 -8.65
CA GLU A 31 0.45 2.11 -8.99
C GLU A 31 -0.34 3.21 -8.30
N ARG A 32 -1.12 3.97 -9.07
CA ARG A 32 -1.94 5.06 -8.56
C ARG A 32 -3.39 4.60 -8.55
N THR A 33 -4.01 4.69 -7.38
CA THR A 33 -5.42 4.38 -7.18
C THR A 33 -6.06 5.56 -6.45
N GLY A 34 -6.73 6.44 -7.20
CA GLY A 34 -7.29 7.68 -6.66
C GLY A 34 -6.20 8.64 -6.15
N THR A 35 -6.32 9.06 -4.89
CA THR A 35 -5.32 9.86 -4.15
C THR A 35 -4.20 9.04 -3.53
N LEU A 36 -4.26 7.71 -3.56
CA LEU A 36 -3.20 6.83 -3.05
C LEU A 36 -2.23 6.45 -4.18
N VAL A 37 -0.93 6.54 -3.90
CA VAL A 37 0.14 6.08 -4.79
C VAL A 37 0.97 5.02 -4.07
N GLU A 38 0.75 3.77 -4.45
CA GLU A 38 1.47 2.63 -3.92
C GLU A 38 2.75 2.38 -4.74
N SER A 39 3.87 2.21 -4.05
CA SER A 39 5.15 1.84 -4.62
C SER A 39 5.51 0.44 -4.15
N VAL A 40 5.38 -0.53 -5.05
CA VAL A 40 5.71 -1.93 -4.77
C VAL A 40 7.11 -2.23 -5.30
N CYS A 41 8.00 -2.67 -4.41
CA CYS A 41 9.33 -3.11 -4.77
C CYS A 41 9.27 -4.29 -5.76
N ARG A 42 10.02 -4.22 -6.87
CA ARG A 42 10.17 -5.37 -7.77
C ARG A 42 11.21 -6.32 -7.19
N ALA A 43 10.93 -7.61 -7.27
CA ALA A 43 11.93 -8.63 -6.98
C ALA A 43 13.18 -8.41 -7.84
N PRO A 44 14.39 -8.60 -7.28
CA PRO A 44 15.62 -8.46 -8.04
C PRO A 44 15.60 -9.45 -9.22
N SER A 45 16.15 -9.06 -10.37
CA SER A 45 16.06 -9.85 -11.60
C SER A 45 16.73 -11.24 -11.54
N GLY A 46 17.41 -11.58 -10.44
CA GLY A 46 18.20 -12.82 -10.29
C GLY A 46 19.45 -12.89 -11.16
N ARG A 47 19.62 -11.98 -12.14
CA ARG A 47 20.71 -12.05 -13.11
C ARG A 47 22.08 -11.90 -12.48
N SER A 48 22.94 -12.88 -12.75
CA SER A 48 24.34 -12.86 -12.31
C SER A 48 25.13 -11.74 -13.00
N ARG A 49 26.31 -11.42 -12.46
CA ARG A 49 27.21 -10.43 -13.11
C ARG A 49 27.60 -10.88 -14.52
N GLU A 50 27.83 -12.18 -14.71
CA GLU A 50 28.22 -12.78 -15.99
C GLU A 50 27.12 -12.65 -17.04
N GLU A 51 25.86 -12.91 -16.66
CA GLU A 51 24.72 -12.73 -17.55
C GLU A 51 24.55 -11.28 -17.98
N ARG A 52 24.76 -10.33 -17.05
CA ARG A 52 24.70 -8.89 -17.37
C ARG A 52 25.81 -8.49 -18.34
N VAL A 53 27.03 -8.97 -18.12
CA VAL A 53 28.17 -8.71 -19.02
C VAL A 53 27.89 -9.31 -20.40
N THR A 54 27.42 -10.56 -20.44
CA THR A 54 27.09 -11.25 -21.69
C THR A 54 26.01 -10.52 -22.47
N PHE A 55 24.93 -10.08 -21.80
CA PHE A 55 23.87 -9.30 -22.45
C PHE A 55 24.41 -7.97 -23.00
N THR A 56 25.23 -7.28 -22.20
CA THR A 56 25.78 -5.97 -22.58
C THR A 56 26.75 -6.10 -23.75
N ALA A 57 27.56 -7.17 -23.79
CA ALA A 57 28.41 -7.50 -24.91
C ALA A 57 27.60 -7.83 -26.18
N ARG A 58 26.52 -8.61 -26.05
CA ARG A 58 25.59 -8.90 -27.16
C ARG A 58 24.89 -7.66 -27.69
N LEU A 59 24.65 -6.64 -26.85
CA LEU A 59 24.10 -5.35 -27.27
C LEU A 59 25.17 -4.45 -27.91
N ALA A 60 26.40 -4.47 -27.41
CA ALA A 60 27.48 -3.64 -27.92
C ALA A 60 27.88 -4.01 -29.36
N LEU A 61 27.85 -5.30 -29.70
CA LEU A 61 28.26 -5.80 -31.02
C LEU A 61 27.42 -5.21 -32.20
N PRO A 62 26.07 -5.25 -32.18
CA PRO A 62 25.26 -4.60 -33.22
C PRO A 62 25.38 -3.08 -33.19
N LEU A 63 25.56 -2.45 -32.03
CA LEU A 63 25.78 -1.00 -31.95
C LEU A 63 27.10 -0.58 -32.62
N LEU A 64 28.17 -1.36 -32.41
CA LEU A 64 29.44 -1.15 -33.10
C LEU A 64 29.30 -1.32 -34.61
N PHE A 65 28.54 -2.33 -35.07
CA PHE A 65 28.25 -2.53 -36.49
C PHE A 65 27.49 -1.34 -37.09
N VAL A 66 26.40 -0.89 -36.44
CA VAL A 66 25.64 0.28 -36.88
C VAL A 66 26.49 1.54 -36.90
N SER A 67 27.33 1.74 -35.88
CA SER A 67 28.27 2.87 -35.82
C SER A 67 29.27 2.84 -36.97
N ALA A 68 29.80 1.65 -37.32
CA ALA A 68 30.71 1.48 -38.45
C ALA A 68 30.04 1.77 -39.81
N VAL A 69 28.79 1.31 -40.00
CA VAL A 69 28.01 1.60 -41.21
C VAL A 69 27.69 3.10 -41.34
N LEU A 70 27.35 3.76 -40.23
CA LEU A 70 27.13 5.21 -40.19
C LEU A 70 28.41 5.98 -40.52
N ALA A 71 29.55 5.56 -39.99
CA ALA A 71 30.85 6.14 -40.31
C ALA A 71 31.20 5.98 -41.80
N ALA A 72 30.94 4.81 -42.39
CA ALA A 72 31.13 4.56 -43.82
C ALA A 72 30.22 5.43 -44.71
N SER A 73 29.06 5.83 -44.20
CA SER A 73 28.10 6.72 -44.88
C SER A 73 28.44 8.21 -44.77
N GLY A 74 29.61 8.56 -44.23
CA GLY A 74 30.06 9.95 -44.06
C GLY A 74 29.54 10.63 -42.78
N PHE A 75 28.87 9.89 -41.90
CA PHE A 75 28.50 10.40 -40.58
C PHE A 75 29.72 10.44 -39.65
N SER A 76 29.74 11.39 -38.73
CA SER A 76 30.88 11.51 -37.83
C SER A 76 30.97 10.31 -36.86
N TRP A 77 32.03 9.51 -36.98
CA TRP A 77 32.23 8.28 -36.22
C TRP A 77 32.21 8.48 -34.69
N TRP A 78 32.70 9.63 -34.21
CA TRP A 78 32.74 9.91 -32.77
C TRP A 78 31.36 10.14 -32.18
N LEU A 79 30.41 10.70 -32.94
CA LEU A 79 29.02 10.88 -32.49
C LEU A 79 28.29 9.53 -32.36
N ALA A 80 28.48 8.64 -33.35
CA ALA A 80 27.89 7.31 -33.34
C ALA A 80 28.47 6.43 -32.22
N ALA A 81 29.78 6.52 -32.00
CA ALA A 81 30.46 5.83 -30.90
C ALA A 81 30.02 6.36 -29.52
N ALA A 82 29.93 7.69 -29.35
CA ALA A 82 29.45 8.30 -28.12
C ALA A 82 28.00 7.93 -27.80
N GLY A 83 27.10 7.98 -28.79
CA GLY A 83 25.71 7.55 -28.63
C GLY A 83 25.59 6.08 -28.22
N SER A 84 26.38 5.21 -28.84
CA SER A 84 26.44 3.78 -28.51
C SER A 84 26.95 3.54 -27.08
N ALA A 85 28.01 4.22 -26.67
CA ALA A 85 28.56 4.14 -25.31
C ALA A 85 27.55 4.63 -24.26
N VAL A 86 26.83 5.72 -24.53
CA VAL A 86 25.76 6.23 -23.67
C VAL A 86 24.64 5.20 -23.53
N LEU A 87 24.19 4.60 -24.64
CA LEU A 87 23.12 3.59 -24.61
C LEU A 87 23.54 2.35 -23.81
N VAL A 88 24.75 1.83 -24.05
CA VAL A 88 25.31 0.70 -23.31
C VAL A 88 25.42 1.02 -21.81
N GLY A 89 25.94 2.20 -21.47
CA GLY A 89 26.03 2.66 -20.09
C GLY A 89 24.68 2.79 -19.38
N LEU A 90 23.66 3.30 -20.09
CA LEU A 90 22.28 3.40 -19.58
C LEU A 90 21.67 2.01 -19.34
N VAL A 91 21.82 1.08 -20.29
CA VAL A 91 21.33 -0.30 -20.14
C VAL A 91 22.05 -1.01 -19.00
N TRP A 92 23.38 -0.91 -18.92
CA TRP A 92 24.17 -1.48 -17.84
C TRP A 92 23.70 -0.94 -16.48
N ARG A 93 23.57 0.37 -16.33
CA ARG A 93 23.09 1.01 -15.09
C ARG A 93 21.69 0.53 -14.72
N ARG A 94 20.79 0.38 -15.70
CA ARG A 94 19.43 -0.14 -15.47
C ARG A 94 19.45 -1.59 -15.02
N GLN A 95 20.31 -2.43 -15.59
CA GLN A 95 20.46 -3.84 -15.18
C GLN A 95 21.08 -3.97 -13.79
N VAL A 96 22.11 -3.20 -13.49
CA VAL A 96 22.73 -3.17 -12.15
C VAL A 96 21.69 -2.75 -11.11
N ARG A 97 20.89 -1.71 -11.39
CA ARG A 97 19.78 -1.33 -10.49
C ARG A 97 18.71 -2.42 -10.40
N ALA A 98 18.30 -3.03 -11.50
CA ALA A 98 17.27 -4.09 -11.48
C ALA A 98 17.72 -5.37 -10.77
N ALA A 99 19.03 -5.59 -10.62
CA ALA A 99 19.59 -6.71 -9.88
C ALA A 99 19.74 -6.42 -8.37
N GLN A 100 19.63 -5.17 -7.95
CA GLN A 100 19.66 -4.81 -6.53
C GLN A 100 18.29 -4.97 -5.90
N GLU A 101 18.28 -5.33 -4.61
CA GLU A 101 17.09 -5.27 -3.81
C GLU A 101 16.57 -3.83 -3.73
N ALA A 102 15.26 -3.71 -3.95
CA ALA A 102 14.58 -2.43 -3.95
C ALA A 102 14.33 -1.99 -2.51
N VAL A 103 14.92 -0.84 -2.15
CA VAL A 103 14.87 -0.27 -0.81
C VAL A 103 14.50 1.20 -0.92
N PHE A 104 13.51 1.63 -0.13
CA PHE A 104 13.12 3.04 -0.05
C PHE A 104 14.14 3.83 0.79
N ALA A 105 14.39 5.07 0.37
CA ALA A 105 15.13 6.01 1.21
C ALA A 105 14.26 6.41 2.41
N VAL A 106 14.88 6.52 3.59
CA VAL A 106 14.21 7.04 4.78
C VAL A 106 13.93 8.54 4.55
N PRO A 107 12.66 8.98 4.56
CA PRO A 107 12.33 10.40 4.43
C PRO A 107 12.93 11.19 5.61
N ARG A 108 13.19 12.48 5.38
CA ARG A 108 13.77 13.37 6.41
C ARG A 108 12.74 14.33 7.00
N ASP A 109 11.54 14.35 6.43
CA ASP A 109 10.44 15.19 6.87
C ASP A 109 9.67 14.57 8.03
N GLU A 110 9.12 15.43 8.89
CA GLU A 110 8.36 15.05 10.08
C GLU A 110 6.95 14.55 9.77
N GLU A 111 6.45 14.76 8.55
CA GLU A 111 5.12 14.31 8.12
C GLU A 111 5.13 12.86 7.64
N SER A 112 6.30 12.35 7.23
CA SER A 112 6.47 10.96 6.85
C SER A 112 6.52 10.02 8.05
N ARG A 113 6.02 8.79 7.85
CA ARG A 113 6.01 7.72 8.83
C ARG A 113 6.77 6.53 8.28
N VAL A 114 7.67 5.98 9.09
CA VAL A 114 8.46 4.80 8.74
C VAL A 114 8.24 3.70 9.76
N LEU A 115 7.62 2.62 9.29
CA LEU A 115 7.31 1.43 10.09
C LEU A 115 8.37 0.37 9.81
N TRP A 116 9.19 0.05 10.81
CA TRP A 116 10.27 -0.92 10.75
C TRP A 116 9.86 -2.27 11.33
N SER A 117 9.06 -2.25 12.38
CA SER A 117 8.66 -3.44 13.11
C SER A 117 7.67 -4.29 12.31
N VAL A 118 7.92 -5.60 12.29
CA VAL A 118 7.12 -6.60 11.56
C VAL A 118 5.61 -6.49 11.83
N PRO A 119 5.11 -6.37 13.09
CA PRO A 119 3.67 -6.30 13.33
C PRO A 119 3.03 -5.04 12.74
N GLU A 120 3.64 -3.87 12.90
CA GLU A 120 3.12 -2.62 12.32
C GLU A 120 3.16 -2.63 10.79
N ARG A 121 4.23 -3.19 10.21
CA ARG A 121 4.33 -3.38 8.75
C ARG A 121 3.23 -4.29 8.22
N ALA A 122 2.98 -5.43 8.88
CA ALA A 122 1.95 -6.36 8.48
C ALA A 122 0.54 -5.76 8.62
N ALA A 123 0.27 -5.04 9.70
CA ALA A 123 -0.99 -4.35 9.91
C ALA A 123 -1.27 -3.31 8.81
N PHE A 124 -0.27 -2.49 8.47
CA PHE A 124 -0.42 -1.49 7.41
C PHE A 124 -0.57 -2.13 6.01
N ALA A 125 0.18 -3.20 5.72
CA ALA A 125 0.04 -3.93 4.47
C ALA A 125 -1.36 -4.55 4.31
N GLY A 126 -1.92 -5.11 5.40
CA GLY A 126 -3.29 -5.60 5.42
C GLY A 126 -4.32 -4.48 5.19
N ALA A 127 -4.10 -3.30 5.76
CA ALA A 127 -4.95 -2.13 5.51
C ALA A 127 -4.91 -1.67 4.05
N LEU A 128 -3.74 -1.70 3.40
CA LEU A 128 -3.62 -1.38 1.98
C LEU A 128 -4.39 -2.37 1.10
N ASP A 129 -4.26 -3.68 1.36
CA ASP A 129 -5.02 -4.70 0.63
C ASP A 129 -6.54 -4.52 0.81
N ALA A 130 -6.99 -4.29 2.05
CA ALA A 130 -8.38 -3.99 2.35
C ALA A 130 -8.87 -2.71 1.64
N SER A 131 -8.04 -1.66 1.60
CA SER A 131 -8.35 -0.43 0.87
C SER A 131 -8.49 -0.66 -0.64
N GLY A 132 -7.64 -1.52 -1.21
CA GLY A 132 -7.73 -1.94 -2.62
C GLY A 132 -9.00 -2.74 -2.90
N ARG A 133 -9.45 -3.55 -1.94
CA ARG A 133 -10.75 -4.25 -2.00
C ARG A 133 -11.91 -3.25 -2.00
N VAL A 134 -11.94 -2.29 -1.05
CA VAL A 134 -12.95 -1.21 -1.01
C VAL A 134 -13.04 -0.48 -2.35
N ARG A 135 -11.91 -0.03 -2.89
CA ARG A 135 -11.82 0.71 -4.15
C ARG A 135 -12.36 -0.06 -5.36
N ARG A 136 -12.15 -1.38 -5.40
CA ARG A 136 -12.70 -2.24 -6.45
C ARG A 136 -14.23 -2.32 -6.43
N THR A 137 -14.86 -2.04 -5.29
CA THR A 137 -16.33 -2.07 -5.17
C THR A 137 -17.01 -0.81 -5.68
N TRP A 138 -16.32 0.34 -5.70
CA TRP A 138 -16.92 1.64 -6.03
C TRP A 138 -17.63 1.72 -7.38
N PRO A 139 -17.08 1.19 -8.49
CA PRO A 139 -17.77 1.25 -9.78
C PRO A 139 -19.15 0.57 -9.77
N ALA A 140 -19.34 -0.43 -8.92
CA ALA A 140 -20.62 -1.15 -8.79
C ALA A 140 -21.61 -0.47 -7.83
N LEU A 141 -21.11 0.39 -6.93
CA LEU A 141 -21.93 1.18 -6.01
C LEU A 141 -22.56 2.40 -6.69
N GLY A 142 -21.99 2.86 -7.81
CA GLY A 142 -22.57 3.91 -8.65
C GLY A 142 -22.90 5.17 -7.85
N ASP A 143 -24.12 5.68 -8.01
CA ASP A 143 -24.58 6.94 -7.37
C ASP A 143 -24.84 6.82 -5.85
N MET A 144 -24.68 5.63 -5.26
CA MET A 144 -24.90 5.44 -3.80
C MET A 144 -23.83 6.12 -2.95
N ILE A 145 -22.64 6.34 -3.50
CA ILE A 145 -21.51 6.97 -2.83
C ILE A 145 -20.89 8.01 -3.75
N ASP A 146 -20.31 9.07 -3.20
CA ASP A 146 -19.38 9.93 -3.94
C ASP A 146 -17.99 9.26 -3.90
N PRO A 147 -17.48 8.72 -5.02
CA PRO A 147 -16.21 8.00 -5.03
C PRO A 147 -15.02 8.90 -4.69
N ILE A 148 -15.11 10.22 -4.97
CA ILE A 148 -14.02 11.17 -4.70
C ILE A 148 -13.95 11.46 -3.21
N LEU A 149 -15.11 11.65 -2.56
CA LEU A 149 -15.16 11.85 -1.12
C LEU A 149 -14.73 10.58 -0.37
N ALA A 150 -15.25 9.42 -0.78
CA ALA A 150 -14.86 8.13 -0.22
C ALA A 150 -13.36 7.84 -0.36
N ASP A 151 -12.76 8.18 -1.51
CA ASP A 151 -11.31 8.09 -1.74
C ASP A 151 -10.49 8.94 -0.78
N ARG A 152 -10.91 10.18 -0.54
CA ARG A 152 -10.23 11.07 0.39
C ARG A 152 -10.34 10.59 1.83
N SER A 153 -11.52 10.13 2.26
CA SER A 153 -11.71 9.60 3.62
C SER A 153 -10.89 8.34 3.84
N LEU A 154 -10.91 7.40 2.89
CA LEU A 154 -10.10 6.18 2.95
C LEU A 154 -8.59 6.50 2.97
N THR A 155 -8.15 7.47 2.18
CA THR A 155 -6.75 7.90 2.15
C THR A 155 -6.34 8.59 3.45
N ARG A 156 -7.22 9.39 4.06
CA ARG A 156 -7.00 9.99 5.38
C ARG A 156 -6.87 8.92 6.46
N ALA A 157 -7.80 7.96 6.50
CA ALA A 157 -7.77 6.85 7.44
C ALA A 157 -6.46 6.04 7.35
N LEU A 158 -5.94 5.82 6.13
CA LEU A 158 -4.62 5.20 5.94
C LEU A 158 -3.47 6.09 6.49
N GLY A 159 -3.53 7.41 6.29
CA GLY A 159 -2.57 8.34 6.87
C GLY A 159 -2.57 8.32 8.41
N GLU A 160 -3.76 8.36 9.00
CA GLU A 160 -3.94 8.29 10.46
C GLU A 160 -3.50 6.94 11.02
N LEU A 161 -3.80 5.84 10.33
CA LEU A 161 -3.29 4.52 10.71
C LEU A 161 -1.76 4.51 10.73
N ALA A 162 -1.10 5.08 9.71
CA ALA A 162 0.35 5.16 9.68
C ALA A 162 0.93 5.98 10.84
N GLU A 163 0.26 7.06 11.23
CA GLU A 163 0.63 7.86 12.41
C GLU A 163 0.51 7.04 13.70
N VAL A 164 -0.64 6.39 13.92
CA VAL A 164 -0.89 5.58 15.12
C VAL A 164 0.09 4.42 15.22
N LEU A 165 0.37 3.73 14.11
CA LEU A 165 1.37 2.66 14.07
C LEU A 165 2.79 3.17 14.30
N GLY A 166 3.13 4.36 13.80
CA GLY A 166 4.40 5.03 14.09
C GLY A 166 4.56 5.31 15.59
N ARG A 167 3.53 5.90 16.21
CA ARG A 167 3.50 6.16 17.66
C ARG A 167 3.59 4.87 18.47
N ARG A 168 2.91 3.79 18.05
CA ARG A 168 3.06 2.47 18.68
C ARG A 168 4.52 2.01 18.63
N GLN A 169 5.18 2.03 17.48
CA GLN A 169 6.58 1.60 17.39
C GLN A 169 7.50 2.37 18.36
N GLU A 170 7.30 3.68 18.52
CA GLU A 170 8.03 4.50 19.48
C GLU A 170 7.74 4.09 20.94
N LEU A 171 6.46 3.93 21.29
CA LEU A 171 6.05 3.45 22.61
C LEU A 171 6.63 2.07 22.94
N ARG A 172 6.78 1.18 21.94
CA ARG A 172 7.44 -0.12 22.15
C ARG A 172 8.87 0.07 22.61
N ARG A 173 9.64 0.94 21.94
CA ARG A 173 11.03 1.23 22.30
C ARG A 173 11.13 1.80 23.71
N VAL A 174 10.27 2.78 24.04
CA VAL A 174 10.21 3.36 25.40
C VAL A 174 9.90 2.30 26.45
N ARG A 175 8.98 1.38 26.18
CA ARG A 175 8.65 0.29 27.10
C ARG A 175 9.80 -0.71 27.28
N GLU A 176 10.52 -1.01 26.20
CA GLU A 176 11.72 -1.86 26.25
C GLU A 176 12.84 -1.19 27.06
N GLU A 177 13.07 0.11 26.87
CA GLU A 177 14.03 0.91 27.64
C GLU A 177 13.67 0.94 29.14
N LEU A 178 12.40 1.21 29.46
CA LEU A 178 11.91 1.20 30.85
C LEU A 178 11.97 -0.19 31.49
N ALA A 179 11.81 -1.26 30.71
CA ALA A 179 11.99 -2.63 31.21
C ALA A 179 13.45 -2.89 31.58
N GLY A 180 14.42 -2.41 30.78
CA GLY A 180 15.84 -2.55 31.09
C GLY A 180 16.26 -1.86 32.40
N VAL A 181 15.60 -0.78 32.80
CA VAL A 181 15.85 -0.11 34.09
C VAL A 181 15.47 -0.98 35.29
N ARG A 182 14.47 -1.86 35.15
CA ARG A 182 14.06 -2.80 36.21
C ARG A 182 15.06 -3.95 36.38
N ASP A 183 15.70 -4.35 35.29
CA ASP A 183 16.71 -5.40 35.26
C ASP A 183 18.10 -4.88 35.69
N ALA A 184 18.27 -3.55 35.76
CA ALA A 184 19.40 -2.96 36.43
C ALA A 184 19.29 -3.21 37.94
N ASP A 185 20.44 -3.43 38.59
CA ASP A 185 20.59 -3.79 40.02
C ASP A 185 20.27 -2.60 40.97
N ILE A 186 19.10 -1.98 40.77
CA ILE A 186 18.61 -0.82 41.49
C ILE A 186 17.77 -1.32 42.67
N PRO A 187 18.04 -0.87 43.91
CA PRO A 187 17.24 -1.22 45.08
C PRO A 187 15.75 -0.97 44.87
N GLY A 188 14.91 -1.90 45.36
CA GLY A 188 13.44 -1.87 45.26
C GLY A 188 12.81 -0.54 45.68
N ASP A 189 13.33 0.04 46.76
CA ASP A 189 12.77 1.23 47.40
C ASP A 189 13.40 2.54 46.90
N SER A 190 14.24 2.47 45.86
CA SER A 190 14.85 3.67 45.29
C SER A 190 13.77 4.57 44.65
N PRO A 191 13.77 5.89 44.89
CA PRO A 191 12.88 6.84 44.21
C PRO A 191 12.96 6.74 42.68
N ALA A 192 14.13 6.38 42.14
CA ALA A 192 14.33 6.18 40.71
C ALA A 192 13.53 4.98 40.16
N ARG A 193 13.40 3.91 40.96
CA ARG A 193 12.64 2.71 40.59
C ARG A 193 11.14 2.96 40.64
N MET A 194 10.66 3.62 41.70
CA MET A 194 9.25 4.03 41.79
C MET A 194 8.85 4.98 40.65
N ALA A 195 9.72 5.91 40.27
CA ALA A 195 9.47 6.81 39.14
C ALA A 195 9.42 6.04 37.80
N ALA A 196 10.32 5.07 37.60
CA ALA A 196 10.31 4.23 36.40
C ALA A 196 9.05 3.36 36.29
N ASP A 197 8.59 2.79 37.41
CA ASP A 197 7.35 1.99 37.46
C ASP A 197 6.13 2.85 37.09
N LEU A 198 6.02 4.07 37.63
CA LEU A 198 4.94 5.00 37.27
C LEU A 198 4.96 5.38 35.78
N GLN A 199 6.14 5.63 35.20
CA GLN A 199 6.24 5.93 33.77
C GLN A 199 5.89 4.73 32.90
N ARG A 200 6.18 3.52 33.37
CA ARG A 200 5.80 2.29 32.69
C ARG A 200 4.29 2.10 32.66
N GLU A 201 3.61 2.32 33.78
CA GLU A 201 2.14 2.24 33.85
C GLU A 201 1.48 3.21 32.84
N ARG A 202 1.99 4.44 32.78
CA ARG A 202 1.55 5.45 31.79
C ARG A 202 1.84 5.01 30.36
N ALA A 203 3.04 4.49 30.10
CA ALA A 203 3.39 3.98 28.77
C ALA A 203 2.51 2.79 28.36
N ASP A 204 2.14 1.92 29.30
CA ASP A 204 1.24 0.78 29.08
C ASP A 204 -0.21 1.22 28.79
N GLU A 205 -0.67 2.31 29.41
CA GLU A 205 -1.97 2.93 29.11
C GLU A 205 -2.00 3.51 27.70
N VAL A 206 -1.05 4.39 27.37
CA VAL A 206 -0.96 5.01 26.03
C VAL A 206 -0.76 3.94 24.95
N TRP A 207 -0.03 2.87 25.24
CA TRP A 207 0.12 1.73 24.34
C TRP A 207 -1.21 1.04 24.03
N ARG A 208 -2.05 0.82 25.05
CA ARG A 208 -3.39 0.22 24.89
C ARG A 208 -4.30 1.14 24.08
N GLU A 209 -4.30 2.43 24.37
CA GLU A 209 -5.08 3.42 23.64
C GLU A 209 -4.71 3.48 22.16
N ALA A 210 -3.41 3.55 21.85
CA ALA A 210 -2.94 3.53 20.47
C ALA A 210 -3.30 2.22 19.76
N GLY A 211 -3.34 1.10 20.49
CA GLY A 211 -3.82 -0.19 19.97
C GLY A 211 -5.31 -0.19 19.65
N ALA A 212 -6.11 0.35 20.55
CA ALA A 212 -7.54 0.51 20.31
C ALA A 212 -7.82 1.43 19.12
N ALA A 213 -7.07 2.53 18.98
CA ALA A 213 -7.17 3.43 17.82
C ALA A 213 -6.82 2.72 16.50
N ALA A 214 -5.70 2.00 16.44
CA ALA A 214 -5.32 1.24 15.25
C ALA A 214 -6.36 0.18 14.89
N ASN A 215 -6.88 -0.55 15.89
CA ASN A 215 -7.89 -1.59 15.67
C ASN A 215 -9.23 -1.01 15.18
N ARG A 216 -9.62 0.18 15.64
CA ARG A 216 -10.82 0.87 15.14
C ARG A 216 -10.68 1.19 13.65
N ILE A 217 -9.59 1.85 13.26
CA ILE A 217 -9.35 2.23 11.85
C ILE A 217 -9.27 0.98 10.96
N LEU A 218 -8.52 -0.05 11.39
CA LEU A 218 -8.44 -1.33 10.66
C LEU A 218 -9.81 -2.00 10.54
N GLY A 219 -10.60 -1.99 11.61
CA GLY A 219 -11.96 -2.50 11.63
C GLY A 219 -12.88 -1.76 10.67
N GLY A 220 -12.81 -0.43 10.62
CA GLY A 220 -13.58 0.41 9.70
C GLY A 220 -13.27 0.11 8.23
N ILE A 221 -11.98 0.02 7.88
CA ILE A 221 -11.55 -0.28 6.50
C ILE A 221 -11.99 -1.70 6.09
N ASP A 222 -11.82 -2.71 6.94
CA ASP A 222 -12.24 -4.09 6.61
C ASP A 222 -13.76 -4.24 6.58
N ALA A 223 -14.50 -3.56 7.47
CA ALA A 223 -15.95 -3.53 7.45
C ALA A 223 -16.47 -2.92 6.15
N ALA A 224 -15.91 -1.80 5.70
CA ALA A 224 -16.24 -1.19 4.41
C ALA A 224 -15.94 -2.15 3.23
N ALA A 225 -14.81 -2.86 3.28
CA ALA A 225 -14.45 -3.83 2.24
C ALA A 225 -15.48 -4.97 2.15
N ARG A 226 -15.83 -5.57 3.30
CA ARG A 226 -16.81 -6.67 3.38
C ARG A 226 -18.21 -6.21 2.99
N ALA A 227 -18.63 -5.03 3.43
CA ALA A 227 -19.94 -4.48 3.08
C ALA A 227 -20.07 -4.28 1.57
N GLY A 228 -19.07 -3.66 0.93
CA GLY A 228 -19.06 -3.47 -0.52
C GLY A 228 -19.05 -4.80 -1.30
N GLU A 229 -18.25 -5.78 -0.88
CA GLU A 229 -18.17 -7.09 -1.54
C GLU A 229 -19.47 -7.91 -1.39
N SER A 230 -20.05 -7.93 -0.19
CA SER A 230 -21.32 -8.62 0.07
C SER A 230 -22.45 -8.01 -0.75
N PHE A 231 -22.52 -6.68 -0.82
CA PHE A 231 -23.52 -5.98 -1.63
C PHE A 231 -23.42 -6.36 -3.11
N ILE A 232 -22.21 -6.38 -3.68
CA ILE A 232 -22.00 -6.78 -5.09
C ILE A 232 -22.42 -8.23 -5.31
N ARG A 233 -22.02 -9.13 -4.41
CA ARG A 233 -22.36 -10.55 -4.49
C ARG A 233 -23.88 -10.75 -4.49
N GLU A 234 -24.59 -10.11 -3.58
CA GLU A 234 -26.05 -10.19 -3.49
C GLU A 234 -26.74 -9.62 -4.73
N ARG A 235 -26.26 -8.47 -5.25
CA ARG A 235 -26.79 -7.89 -6.49
C ARG A 235 -26.65 -8.85 -7.68
N GLN A 236 -25.53 -9.57 -7.75
CA GLN A 236 -25.30 -10.58 -8.78
C GLN A 236 -26.22 -11.81 -8.62
N VAL A 237 -26.42 -12.28 -7.39
CA VAL A 237 -27.37 -13.38 -7.08
C VAL A 237 -28.80 -12.98 -7.45
N ALA A 238 -29.24 -11.78 -7.05
CA ALA A 238 -30.58 -11.28 -7.38
C ALA A 238 -30.79 -11.11 -8.88
N ALA A 239 -29.79 -10.62 -9.62
CA ALA A 239 -29.86 -10.51 -11.08
C ALA A 239 -29.98 -11.89 -11.76
N THR A 240 -29.25 -12.88 -11.24
CA THR A 240 -29.26 -14.26 -11.72
C THR A 240 -30.60 -14.93 -11.44
N ALA A 241 -31.14 -14.76 -10.23
CA ALA A 241 -32.47 -15.25 -9.84
C ALA A 241 -33.56 -14.67 -10.76
N ARG A 242 -33.58 -13.35 -10.98
CA ARG A 242 -34.52 -12.69 -11.92
C ARG A 242 -34.36 -13.18 -13.36
N HIS A 243 -33.15 -13.55 -13.78
CA HIS A 243 -32.92 -14.11 -15.11
C HIS A 243 -33.45 -15.53 -15.22
N ALA A 244 -33.24 -16.36 -14.19
CA ALA A 244 -33.79 -17.71 -14.09
C ALA A 244 -35.33 -17.66 -14.06
N GLU A 245 -35.93 -16.80 -13.25
CA GLU A 245 -37.39 -16.58 -13.20
C GLU A 245 -37.95 -16.18 -14.56
N ARG A 246 -37.34 -15.21 -15.25
CA ARG A 246 -37.78 -14.81 -16.61
C ARG A 246 -37.66 -15.94 -17.62
N THR A 247 -36.64 -16.78 -17.48
CA THR A 247 -36.43 -17.95 -18.36
C THR A 247 -37.45 -19.04 -18.06
N LEU A 248 -37.70 -19.33 -16.78
CA LEU A 248 -38.73 -20.26 -16.35
C LEU A 248 -40.13 -19.79 -16.73
N ALA A 249 -40.45 -18.50 -16.57
CA ALA A 249 -41.71 -17.92 -17.02
C ALA A 249 -41.90 -18.08 -18.54
N ARG A 250 -40.82 -17.93 -19.32
CA ARG A 250 -40.85 -18.14 -20.78
C ARG A 250 -41.02 -19.61 -21.17
N VAL A 251 -40.39 -20.55 -20.44
CA VAL A 251 -40.38 -21.98 -20.77
C VAL A 251 -41.60 -22.72 -20.20
N ALA A 252 -42.03 -22.37 -18.99
CA ALA A 252 -43.07 -23.04 -18.23
C ALA A 252 -44.41 -22.27 -18.18
N GLY A 253 -44.48 -21.03 -18.67
CA GLY A 253 -45.72 -20.24 -18.71
C GLY A 253 -46.22 -19.75 -17.35
N VAL A 254 -45.41 -19.87 -16.29
CA VAL A 254 -45.77 -19.45 -14.92
C VAL A 254 -45.46 -17.95 -14.74
N PRO A 255 -46.40 -17.12 -14.24
CA PRO A 255 -46.13 -15.70 -13.99
C PRO A 255 -45.08 -15.53 -12.88
N ALA A 256 -44.16 -14.58 -13.08
CA ALA A 256 -43.11 -14.28 -12.11
C ALA A 256 -43.71 -13.76 -10.79
N ALA A 257 -43.29 -14.33 -9.66
CA ALA A 257 -43.70 -13.87 -8.35
C ALA A 257 -43.17 -12.45 -8.09
N VAL A 258 -44.05 -11.58 -7.59
CA VAL A 258 -43.75 -10.19 -7.26
C VAL A 258 -43.32 -10.12 -5.79
N GLU A 259 -42.32 -9.27 -5.52
CA GLU A 259 -41.77 -8.85 -4.22
C GLU A 259 -40.53 -9.57 -3.65
N SER A 260 -39.37 -8.94 -3.87
CA SER A 260 -38.18 -9.01 -3.02
C SER A 260 -37.63 -7.59 -2.80
N GLY A 261 -38.51 -6.66 -2.41
CA GLY A 261 -38.22 -5.23 -2.20
C GLY A 261 -37.72 -4.81 -0.81
N PRO A 262 -38.19 -5.38 0.32
CA PRO A 262 -37.86 -4.84 1.65
C PRO A 262 -36.41 -5.13 2.09
N ASP A 263 -35.80 -6.17 1.53
CA ASP A 263 -34.48 -6.66 1.93
C ASP A 263 -33.31 -5.82 1.34
N LEU A 264 -33.57 -5.13 0.22
CA LEU A 264 -32.56 -4.30 -0.46
C LEU A 264 -32.37 -2.94 0.24
N ALA A 265 -33.44 -2.38 0.82
CA ALA A 265 -33.42 -1.06 1.45
C ALA A 265 -32.59 -1.04 2.75
N GLY A 266 -32.83 -1.98 3.67
CA GLY A 266 -32.06 -2.09 4.92
C GLY A 266 -30.57 -2.38 4.69
N ARG A 267 -30.22 -3.04 3.57
CA ARG A 267 -28.81 -3.31 3.22
C ARG A 267 -28.11 -2.15 2.54
N THR A 268 -28.85 -1.38 1.75
CA THR A 268 -28.37 -0.10 1.22
C THR A 268 -28.01 0.83 2.38
N GLU A 269 -28.83 0.84 3.44
CA GLU A 269 -28.56 1.59 4.67
C GLU A 269 -27.31 1.10 5.41
N ALA A 270 -27.12 -0.22 5.57
CA ALA A 270 -25.90 -0.78 6.18
C ALA A 270 -24.61 -0.43 5.41
N VAL A 271 -24.65 -0.41 4.07
CA VAL A 271 -23.51 0.03 3.26
C VAL A 271 -23.25 1.53 3.47
N ILE A 272 -24.31 2.36 3.43
CA ILE A 272 -24.19 3.80 3.65
C ILE A 272 -23.65 4.10 5.05
N GLU A 273 -24.09 3.38 6.08
CA GLU A 273 -23.60 3.51 7.45
C GLU A 273 -22.12 3.17 7.56
N ALA A 274 -21.67 2.03 7.00
CA ALA A 274 -20.26 1.66 7.00
C ALA A 274 -19.36 2.70 6.29
N TYR A 275 -19.82 3.29 5.17
CA TYR A 275 -19.09 4.37 4.49
C TYR A 275 -19.14 5.69 5.26
N ARG A 276 -20.21 5.95 6.01
CA ARG A 276 -20.35 7.15 6.84
C ARG A 276 -19.45 7.07 8.07
N ASP A 277 -19.32 5.90 8.68
CA ASP A 277 -18.40 5.67 9.80
C ASP A 277 -16.95 5.89 9.36
N LEU A 278 -16.58 5.41 8.16
CA LEU A 278 -15.29 5.70 7.54
C LEU A 278 -15.04 7.21 7.29
N ALA A 279 -16.10 8.03 7.19
CA ALA A 279 -16.01 9.46 6.95
C ALA A 279 -16.08 10.33 8.22
N ARG A 280 -16.44 9.73 9.37
CA ARG A 280 -16.49 10.39 10.69
C ARG A 280 -15.22 10.21 11.51
N GLU A 281 -14.35 9.29 11.09
CA GLU A 281 -12.96 9.19 11.53
C GLU A 281 -12.11 10.29 10.86
#